data_AF-A0A0A6VM45-F1
#
_entry.id   AF-A0A0A6VM45-F1
#
_cell.length_a   1.000
_cell.length_b   1.000
_cell.length_c   1.000
_cell.angle_alpha   90.00
_cell.angle_beta   90.00
_cell.angle_gamma   90.00
#
_symmetry.space_group_name_H-M   'P 1'
#
loop_
_entity.id
_entity.type
_entity.pdbx_description
1 polymer ?
#
loop_
_entity_poly.entity_id
_entity_poly.type
_entity_poly.pdbx_seq_one_letter_code
_entity_poly.pdbx_strand_id
1 'polypeptide(L)'
;MPSAQLAEAKASAEAENLALPPELWESTTSLHLDWTARTMGTEQDRRAGLSPEQTAVEQIARGERTRTDTGVSIAEAITAEQQVRAVAAKTPPPAPAADGRRVSEDLAPTPLITDAQVPVQYREQLERLRTRLEERVMVRGAELAENRPEWTAALGPVPATPAKAAEWHQVAAEVEAYRNRYNIPAHETALIPKAHQQDPVAAALVARATALHKHSALTTAAPQTPGQIRQTVDEAHVAERVRTTPAPAQEAVEALRTTRAQAADPLPAPQAREAAVTAAATTPVAEETRRVLTREELIAHVVAQHRAQTQQTTPTTDAAAPHEPAPPTPESQKKESPVSENSEQPRKQTSGPAWHAKHAEVAKRIKVAERIEQKANRQEDRAAATRRAVDNSRRDGGRSL
;
A
#
# COMPACT_ATOMS: atom_id res chain seq x y z
N MET A 1 46.31 1.10 0.45
CA MET A 1 45.67 1.29 -0.88
C MET A 1 44.17 1.58 -0.81
N PRO A 2 43.30 0.84 -0.10
CA PRO A 2 41.84 1.06 -0.21
C PRO A 2 41.31 2.30 0.54
N SER A 3 42.12 2.96 1.39
CA SER A 3 41.82 4.34 1.82
C SER A 3 41.74 5.32 0.64
N ALA A 4 42.51 5.08 -0.44
CA ALA A 4 42.38 5.79 -1.69
C ALA A 4 41.12 5.36 -2.46
N GLN A 5 40.75 4.07 -2.44
CA GLN A 5 39.49 3.61 -3.05
C GLN A 5 38.24 4.20 -2.38
N LEU A 6 38.27 4.43 -1.06
CA LEU A 6 37.22 5.19 -0.37
C LEU A 6 37.19 6.67 -0.78
N ALA A 7 38.36 7.28 -1.01
CA ALA A 7 38.45 8.65 -1.51
C ALA A 7 37.94 8.75 -2.97
N GLU A 8 38.28 7.78 -3.79
CA GLU A 8 37.88 7.64 -5.19
C GLU A 8 36.37 7.37 -5.31
N ALA A 9 35.81 6.46 -4.52
CA ALA A 9 34.37 6.20 -4.47
C ALA A 9 33.57 7.42 -3.96
N LYS A 10 34.09 8.13 -2.95
CA LYS A 10 33.51 9.40 -2.48
C LYS A 10 33.54 10.45 -3.59
N ALA A 11 34.71 10.69 -4.19
CA ALA A 11 34.89 11.70 -5.22
C ALA A 11 34.08 11.39 -6.50
N SER A 12 33.92 10.11 -6.87
CA SER A 12 33.03 9.69 -7.95
C SER A 12 31.57 10.01 -7.62
N ALA A 13 31.10 9.64 -6.42
CA ALA A 13 29.73 9.94 -6.00
C ALA A 13 29.44 11.46 -5.92
N GLU A 14 30.40 12.25 -5.44
CA GLU A 14 30.31 13.73 -5.41
C GLU A 14 30.31 14.32 -6.84
N ALA A 15 31.18 13.85 -7.73
CA ALA A 15 31.26 14.32 -9.11
C ALA A 15 30.05 13.91 -9.96
N GLU A 16 29.55 12.68 -9.79
CA GLU A 16 28.34 12.17 -10.44
C GLU A 16 27.11 12.96 -10.01
N ASN A 17 26.97 13.29 -8.72
CA ASN A 17 25.85 14.09 -8.22
C ASN A 17 25.90 15.54 -8.75
N LEU A 18 27.10 16.13 -8.82
CA LEU A 18 27.33 17.44 -9.46
C LEU A 18 27.09 17.43 -10.98
N ALA A 19 27.23 16.28 -11.64
CA ALA A 19 26.97 16.11 -13.06
C ALA A 19 25.50 15.82 -13.40
N LEU A 20 24.62 15.60 -12.40
CA LEU A 20 23.19 15.41 -12.64
C LEU A 20 22.54 16.71 -13.14
N PRO A 21 21.65 16.65 -14.16
CA PRO A 21 20.84 17.79 -14.57
C PRO A 21 19.91 18.22 -13.43
N PRO A 22 19.53 19.52 -13.35
CA PRO A 22 18.82 20.08 -12.20
C PRO A 22 17.45 19.44 -11.92
N GLU A 23 16.81 18.88 -12.93
CA GLU A 23 15.55 18.13 -12.80
C GLU A 23 15.70 16.82 -11.99
N LEU A 24 16.93 16.31 -11.83
CA LEU A 24 17.24 15.09 -11.09
C LEU A 24 17.87 15.35 -9.71
N TRP A 25 18.02 16.60 -9.26
CA TRP A 25 18.59 16.91 -7.94
C TRP A 25 17.71 16.44 -6.76
N GLU A 26 16.40 16.29 -6.96
CA GLU A 26 15.47 15.67 -5.97
C GLU A 26 15.21 14.16 -6.23
N SER A 27 15.94 13.53 -7.16
CA SER A 27 15.73 12.13 -7.53
C SER A 27 16.22 11.13 -6.47
N THR A 28 15.77 9.88 -6.56
CA THR A 28 16.37 8.78 -5.81
C THR A 28 17.85 8.56 -6.14
N THR A 29 18.28 8.92 -7.35
CA THR A 29 19.68 8.82 -7.79
C THR A 29 20.56 9.85 -7.08
N SER A 30 20.17 11.14 -7.06
CA SER A 30 20.94 12.17 -6.35
C SER A 30 21.00 11.87 -4.86
N LEU A 31 19.88 11.50 -4.23
CA LEU A 31 19.83 11.13 -2.81
C LEU A 31 20.72 9.91 -2.49
N HIS A 32 20.84 8.95 -3.41
CA HIS A 32 21.73 7.80 -3.24
C HIS A 32 23.21 8.18 -3.38
N LEU A 33 23.57 9.02 -4.36
CA LEU A 33 24.93 9.52 -4.53
C LEU A 33 25.36 10.40 -3.34
N ASP A 34 24.47 11.27 -2.87
CA ASP A 34 24.67 12.16 -1.71
C ASP A 34 24.83 11.36 -0.40
N TRP A 35 24.09 10.25 -0.24
CA TRP A 35 24.29 9.28 0.84
C TRP A 35 25.61 8.52 0.70
N THR A 36 26.02 8.14 -0.52
CA THR A 36 27.27 7.41 -0.78
C THR A 36 28.48 8.30 -0.48
N ALA A 37 28.48 9.55 -0.95
CA ALA A 37 29.50 10.55 -0.63
C ALA A 37 29.63 10.76 0.89
N ARG A 38 28.51 10.94 1.60
CA ARG A 38 28.50 11.15 3.05
C ARG A 38 28.96 9.92 3.84
N THR A 39 28.54 8.72 3.46
CA THR A 39 28.95 7.48 4.17
C THR A 39 30.42 7.15 3.94
N MET A 40 30.93 7.28 2.71
CA MET A 40 32.36 7.14 2.45
C MET A 40 33.17 8.23 3.17
N GLY A 41 32.64 9.46 3.26
CA GLY A 41 33.22 10.56 4.05
C GLY A 41 33.31 10.24 5.55
N THR A 42 32.22 9.84 6.19
CA THR A 42 32.25 9.51 7.64
C THR A 42 33.13 8.30 7.96
N GLU A 43 33.26 7.35 7.02
CA GLU A 43 34.20 6.24 7.12
C GLU A 43 35.67 6.69 6.96
N GLN A 44 35.96 7.68 6.11
CA GLN A 44 37.29 8.31 6.06
C GLN A 44 37.61 9.05 7.35
N ASP A 45 36.69 9.88 7.85
CA ASP A 45 36.88 10.66 9.09
C ASP A 45 37.08 9.74 10.30
N ARG A 46 36.32 8.63 10.38
CA ARG A 46 36.52 7.58 11.37
C ARG A 46 37.93 6.97 11.28
N ARG A 47 38.39 6.64 10.07
CA ARG A 47 39.74 6.07 9.85
C ARG A 47 40.86 7.06 10.15
N ALA A 48 40.65 8.36 9.92
CA ALA A 48 41.62 9.41 10.25
C ALA A 48 41.84 9.59 11.77
N GLY A 49 40.86 9.19 12.59
CA GLY A 49 40.96 9.22 14.06
C GLY A 49 41.51 7.94 14.73
N LEU A 50 41.89 6.92 13.97
CA LEU A 50 42.40 5.64 14.52
C LEU A 50 43.88 5.74 14.93
N SER A 51 44.28 4.94 15.93
CA SER A 51 45.70 4.73 16.22
C SER A 51 46.39 3.96 15.06
N PRO A 52 47.73 4.05 14.92
CA PRO A 52 48.46 3.28 13.91
C PRO A 52 48.24 1.76 14.03
N GLU A 53 48.12 1.25 15.25
CA GLU A 53 47.85 -0.16 15.57
C GLU A 53 46.42 -0.56 15.16
N GLN A 54 45.43 0.24 15.55
CA GLN A 54 44.02 0.04 15.16
C GLN A 54 43.85 0.07 13.64
N THR A 55 44.56 0.99 12.98
CA THR A 55 44.60 1.09 11.51
C THR A 55 45.18 -0.17 10.88
N ALA A 56 46.25 -0.75 11.44
CA ALA A 56 46.84 -1.99 10.95
C ALA A 56 45.94 -3.22 11.17
N VAL A 57 45.25 -3.29 12.32
CA VAL A 57 44.27 -4.35 12.62
C VAL A 57 43.06 -4.26 11.68
N GLU A 58 42.54 -3.06 11.41
CA GLU A 58 41.43 -2.88 10.46
C GLU A 58 41.85 -3.25 9.02
N GLN A 59 43.05 -2.83 8.60
CA GLN A 59 43.64 -3.22 7.31
C GLN A 59 43.73 -4.75 7.17
N ILE A 60 44.15 -5.45 8.23
CA ILE A 60 44.17 -6.92 8.24
C ILE A 60 42.75 -7.52 8.19
N ALA A 61 41.81 -6.98 8.95
CA ALA A 61 40.44 -7.50 9.03
C ALA A 61 39.69 -7.39 7.70
N ARG A 62 39.96 -6.35 6.91
CA ARG A 62 39.37 -6.13 5.57
C ARG A 62 40.22 -6.70 4.41
N GLY A 63 41.33 -7.38 4.70
CA GLY A 63 42.22 -7.97 3.69
C GLY A 63 43.11 -6.96 2.95
N GLU A 64 43.18 -5.71 3.43
CA GLU A 64 43.97 -4.61 2.88
C GLU A 64 45.48 -4.78 3.14
N ARG A 65 45.84 -5.60 4.14
CA ARG A 65 47.21 -5.94 4.56
C ARG A 65 47.32 -7.40 5.02
N THR A 66 48.47 -8.03 4.80
CA THR A 66 48.69 -9.43 5.21
C THR A 66 48.95 -9.56 6.71
N ARG A 67 48.47 -10.66 7.31
CA ARG A 67 48.64 -10.99 8.74
C ARG A 67 50.10 -11.19 9.20
N THR A 68 51.05 -11.20 8.28
CA THR A 68 52.48 -11.38 8.52
C THR A 68 53.23 -10.06 8.71
N ASP A 69 52.60 -8.91 8.43
CA ASP A 69 53.25 -7.61 8.27
C ASP A 69 52.92 -6.63 9.41
N THR A 70 52.74 -7.17 10.62
CA THR A 70 52.46 -6.40 11.84
C THR A 70 53.27 -6.92 13.01
N GLY A 71 54.00 -6.02 13.67
CA GLY A 71 54.61 -6.27 14.99
C GLY A 71 53.61 -6.30 16.16
N VAL A 72 52.31 -6.41 15.88
CA VAL A 72 51.25 -6.58 16.88
C VAL A 72 51.27 -8.01 17.35
N SER A 73 51.41 -8.23 18.65
CA SER A 73 51.41 -9.56 19.24
C SER A 73 50.02 -10.19 19.25
N ILE A 74 49.99 -11.52 19.28
CA ILE A 74 48.73 -12.28 19.42
C ILE A 74 47.98 -11.88 20.71
N ALA A 75 48.70 -11.47 21.76
CA ALA A 75 48.11 -11.02 23.02
C ALA A 75 47.33 -9.69 22.85
N GLU A 76 47.87 -8.72 22.11
CA GLU A 76 47.22 -7.42 21.84
C GLU A 76 45.98 -7.58 20.94
N ALA A 77 46.05 -8.47 19.94
CA ALA A 77 44.88 -8.82 19.13
C ALA A 77 43.75 -9.44 19.99
N ILE A 78 44.11 -10.34 20.92
CA ILE A 78 43.14 -10.97 21.84
C ILE A 78 42.56 -9.95 22.83
N THR A 79 43.34 -9.04 23.40
CA THR A 79 42.80 -8.02 24.32
C THR A 79 41.91 -7.00 23.62
N ALA A 80 42.24 -6.60 22.38
CA ALA A 80 41.36 -5.78 21.55
C ALA A 80 40.03 -6.49 21.24
N GLU A 81 40.07 -7.78 20.85
CA GLU A 81 38.85 -8.56 20.61
C GLU A 81 38.01 -8.71 21.89
N GLN A 82 38.64 -8.96 23.04
CA GLN A 82 37.96 -9.03 24.33
C GLN A 82 37.31 -7.70 24.72
N GLN A 83 37.93 -6.56 24.45
CA GLN A 83 37.32 -5.23 24.68
C GLN A 83 36.10 -5.01 23.77
N VAL A 84 36.19 -5.34 22.48
CA VAL A 84 35.05 -5.27 21.55
C VAL A 84 33.90 -6.19 22.02
N ARG A 85 34.21 -7.43 22.41
CA ARG A 85 33.22 -8.37 22.97
C ARG A 85 32.62 -7.86 24.29
N ALA A 86 33.39 -7.20 25.15
CA ALA A 86 32.92 -6.64 26.43
C ALA A 86 32.03 -5.39 26.28
N VAL A 87 32.15 -4.66 25.16
CA VAL A 87 31.19 -3.61 24.77
C VAL A 87 29.95 -4.25 24.14
N ALA A 88 30.12 -5.14 23.16
CA ALA A 88 29.00 -5.80 22.47
C ALA A 88 28.10 -6.61 23.40
N ALA A 89 28.66 -7.31 24.40
CA ALA A 89 27.91 -8.08 25.39
C ALA A 89 27.13 -7.21 26.42
N LYS A 90 27.34 -5.89 26.44
CA LYS A 90 26.52 -4.94 27.21
C LYS A 90 25.34 -4.38 26.42
N THR A 91 25.34 -4.53 25.10
CA THR A 91 24.13 -4.34 24.29
C THR A 91 23.23 -5.55 24.51
N PRO A 92 22.07 -5.43 25.18
CA PRO A 92 21.14 -6.55 25.28
C PRO A 92 20.67 -6.92 23.86
N PRO A 93 20.46 -8.22 23.56
CA PRO A 93 19.81 -8.59 22.30
C PRO A 93 18.44 -7.90 22.24
N PRO A 94 18.03 -7.37 21.07
CA PRO A 94 16.70 -6.78 20.93
C PRO A 94 15.66 -7.83 21.34
N ALA A 95 14.82 -7.47 22.30
CA ALA A 95 13.73 -8.35 22.71
C ALA A 95 12.82 -8.65 21.51
N PRO A 96 12.27 -9.87 21.38
CA PRO A 96 11.33 -10.19 20.30
C PRO A 96 10.16 -9.21 20.38
N ALA A 97 10.06 -8.33 19.38
CA ALA A 97 9.26 -7.12 19.48
C ALA A 97 7.76 -7.47 19.54
N ALA A 98 7.14 -7.20 20.70
CA ALA A 98 5.68 -7.27 20.89
C ALA A 98 4.95 -6.07 20.25
N ASP A 99 5.49 -5.54 19.16
CA ASP A 99 5.19 -4.23 18.56
C ASP A 99 3.83 -4.14 17.84
N GLY A 100 3.09 -5.24 17.73
CA GLY A 100 1.84 -5.30 16.95
C GLY A 100 2.02 -5.26 15.42
N ARG A 101 3.27 -5.20 14.92
CA ARG A 101 3.63 -5.31 13.50
C ARG A 101 3.11 -6.62 12.89
N ARG A 102 2.59 -6.56 11.66
CA ARG A 102 1.88 -7.68 10.98
C ARG A 102 2.71 -8.45 9.96
N VAL A 103 3.99 -8.13 9.82
CA VAL A 103 4.94 -8.83 8.94
C VAL A 103 6.16 -9.25 9.74
N SER A 104 6.66 -10.46 9.47
CA SER A 104 7.88 -10.99 10.07
C SER A 104 9.14 -10.25 9.63
N GLU A 105 10.15 -10.29 10.50
CA GLU A 105 11.44 -9.60 10.34
C GLU A 105 12.27 -10.10 9.14
N ASP A 106 12.02 -11.32 8.66
CA ASP A 106 12.67 -11.86 7.45
C ASP A 106 12.10 -11.26 6.16
N LEU A 107 10.79 -10.97 6.12
CA LEU A 107 10.13 -10.40 4.95
C LEU A 107 10.24 -8.86 4.90
N ALA A 108 10.30 -8.20 6.06
CA ALA A 108 10.63 -6.79 6.18
C ALA A 108 11.52 -6.54 7.41
N PRO A 109 12.86 -6.45 7.24
CA PRO A 109 13.77 -6.14 8.33
C PRO A 109 13.55 -4.75 8.93
N THR A 110 13.61 -4.67 10.25
CA THR A 110 13.48 -3.46 11.06
C THR A 110 14.80 -2.75 11.45
N PRO A 111 16.04 -3.31 11.38
CA PRO A 111 17.20 -2.65 11.99
C PRO A 111 17.54 -1.30 11.34
N LEU A 112 17.33 -1.15 10.02
CA LEU A 112 17.53 0.13 9.33
C LEU A 112 16.44 1.16 9.64
N ILE A 113 15.28 0.74 10.19
CA ILE A 113 14.22 1.62 10.69
C ILE A 113 14.54 2.11 12.11
N THR A 114 15.29 1.34 12.90
CA THR A 114 15.67 1.71 14.28
C THR A 114 17.06 2.32 14.41
N ASP A 115 17.94 2.18 13.41
CA ASP A 115 19.28 2.73 13.43
C ASP A 115 19.29 4.27 13.40
N ALA A 116 19.90 4.87 14.41
CA ALA A 116 20.07 6.32 14.54
C ALA A 116 20.91 6.95 13.42
N GLN A 117 21.88 6.20 12.86
CA GLN A 117 22.80 6.66 11.81
C GLN A 117 22.14 6.79 10.43
N VAL A 118 21.03 6.07 10.20
CA VAL A 118 20.28 6.14 8.95
C VAL A 118 19.54 7.48 8.83
N PRO A 119 19.57 8.19 7.67
CA PRO A 119 18.84 9.45 7.50
C PRO A 119 17.34 9.30 7.75
N VAL A 120 16.73 10.26 8.46
CA VAL A 120 15.31 10.24 8.87
C VAL A 120 14.38 9.93 7.70
N GLN A 121 14.60 10.59 6.55
CA GLN A 121 13.80 10.41 5.33
C GLN A 121 13.86 8.98 4.77
N TYR A 122 14.98 8.27 4.92
CA TYR A 122 15.09 6.88 4.48
C TYR A 122 14.39 5.93 5.47
N ARG A 123 14.43 6.21 6.78
CA ARG A 123 13.65 5.46 7.78
C ARG A 123 12.16 5.58 7.52
N GLU A 124 11.66 6.80 7.26
CA GLU A 124 10.27 7.02 6.86
C GLU A 124 9.90 6.27 5.57
N GLN A 125 10.79 6.20 4.57
CA GLN A 125 10.57 5.42 3.35
C GLN A 125 10.47 3.92 3.63
N LEU A 126 11.32 3.38 4.50
CA LEU A 126 11.27 1.98 4.94
C LEU A 126 10.00 1.66 5.75
N GLU A 127 9.53 2.57 6.60
CA GLU A 127 8.26 2.43 7.34
C GLU A 127 7.04 2.45 6.40
N ARG A 128 7.03 3.35 5.41
CA ARG A 128 6.00 3.39 4.35
C ARG A 128 6.02 2.09 3.52
N LEU A 129 7.20 1.58 3.17
CA LEU A 129 7.36 0.30 2.48
C LEU A 129 6.85 -0.88 3.33
N ARG A 130 7.23 -0.93 4.62
CA ARG A 130 6.73 -1.96 5.55
C ARG A 130 5.21 -1.94 5.65
N THR A 131 4.62 -0.76 5.82
CA THR A 131 3.15 -0.60 5.89
C THR A 131 2.48 -1.19 4.64
N ARG A 132 3.01 -0.90 3.45
CA ARG A 132 2.51 -1.46 2.18
C ARG A 132 2.69 -2.98 2.08
N LEU A 133 3.76 -3.55 2.63
CA LEU A 133 3.97 -4.99 2.72
C LEU A 133 2.99 -5.66 3.70
N GLU A 134 2.72 -5.05 4.85
CA GLU A 134 1.72 -5.54 5.82
C GLU A 134 0.31 -5.56 5.22
N GLU A 135 -0.04 -4.58 4.38
CA GLU A 135 -1.29 -4.58 3.62
C GLU A 135 -1.31 -5.66 2.54
N ARG A 136 -0.24 -5.78 1.74
CA ARG A 136 -0.16 -6.75 0.64
C ARG A 136 -0.16 -8.21 1.13
N VAL A 137 0.44 -8.47 2.28
CA VAL A 137 0.41 -9.78 2.98
C VAL A 137 -1.02 -10.16 3.38
N MET A 138 -1.83 -9.20 3.85
CA MET A 138 -3.24 -9.45 4.16
C MET A 138 -4.07 -9.75 2.91
N VAL A 139 -3.87 -9.01 1.81
CA VAL A 139 -4.55 -9.25 0.53
C VAL A 139 -4.18 -10.62 -0.02
N ARG A 140 -2.88 -10.92 -0.15
CA ARG A 140 -2.40 -12.20 -0.70
C ARG A 140 -2.78 -13.40 0.17
N GLY A 141 -2.81 -13.22 1.50
CA GLY A 141 -3.30 -14.24 2.42
C GLY A 141 -4.79 -14.58 2.22
N ALA A 142 -5.62 -13.59 1.89
CA ALA A 142 -7.01 -13.82 1.52
C ALA A 142 -7.15 -14.50 0.14
N GLU A 143 -6.36 -14.07 -0.87
CA GLU A 143 -6.30 -14.76 -2.16
C GLU A 143 -5.93 -16.25 -2.01
N LEU A 144 -4.98 -16.57 -1.12
CA LEU A 144 -4.60 -17.96 -0.78
C LEU A 144 -5.71 -18.72 -0.02
N ALA A 145 -6.52 -18.02 0.77
CA ALA A 145 -7.66 -18.61 1.49
C ALA A 145 -8.79 -19.08 0.55
N GLU A 146 -8.99 -18.40 -0.59
CA GLU A 146 -9.88 -18.85 -1.67
C GLU A 146 -9.21 -19.90 -2.57
N ASN A 147 -8.03 -19.62 -3.12
CA ASN A 147 -7.40 -20.49 -4.13
C ASN A 147 -6.93 -21.84 -3.57
N ARG A 148 -6.56 -21.89 -2.27
CA ARG A 148 -6.16 -23.10 -1.53
C ARG A 148 -5.24 -24.08 -2.29
N PRO A 149 -4.05 -23.64 -2.73
CA PRO A 149 -3.05 -24.57 -3.26
C PRO A 149 -2.69 -25.63 -2.20
N GLU A 150 -2.40 -26.87 -2.61
CA GLU A 150 -2.42 -28.06 -1.73
C GLU A 150 -1.60 -27.91 -0.44
N TRP A 151 -0.46 -27.21 -0.50
CA TRP A 151 0.39 -26.95 0.66
C TRP A 151 -0.31 -26.19 1.80
N THR A 152 -1.37 -25.43 1.51
CA THR A 152 -2.18 -24.73 2.53
C THR A 152 -2.96 -25.69 3.44
N ALA A 153 -3.16 -26.95 3.05
CA ALA A 153 -3.80 -27.95 3.90
C ALA A 153 -3.08 -28.12 5.26
N ALA A 154 -1.75 -27.93 5.28
CA ALA A 154 -0.95 -27.97 6.50
C ALA A 154 -1.25 -26.82 7.49
N LEU A 155 -1.87 -25.72 7.06
CA LEU A 155 -2.33 -24.63 7.94
C LEU A 155 -3.65 -24.96 8.64
N GLY A 156 -4.40 -25.95 8.15
CA GLY A 156 -5.79 -26.20 8.53
C GLY A 156 -6.77 -25.19 7.88
N PRO A 157 -8.08 -25.35 8.11
CA PRO A 157 -9.10 -24.47 7.53
C PRO A 157 -9.12 -23.07 8.17
N VAL A 158 -9.52 -22.07 7.38
CA VAL A 158 -9.58 -20.64 7.79
C VAL A 158 -10.48 -20.45 9.03
N PRO A 159 -9.96 -19.96 10.17
CA PRO A 159 -10.75 -19.77 11.38
C PRO A 159 -11.83 -18.69 11.23
N ALA A 160 -13.01 -18.89 11.84
CA ALA A 160 -14.06 -17.86 11.83
C ALA A 160 -13.76 -16.64 12.73
N THR A 161 -12.89 -16.78 13.73
CA THR A 161 -12.46 -15.66 14.58
C THR A 161 -11.54 -14.72 13.78
N PRO A 162 -11.87 -13.42 13.59
CA PRO A 162 -11.18 -12.56 12.63
C PRO A 162 -9.69 -12.36 12.94
N ALA A 163 -9.30 -12.30 14.22
CA ALA A 163 -7.89 -12.23 14.61
C ALA A 163 -7.09 -13.48 14.18
N LYS A 164 -7.70 -14.67 14.26
CA LYS A 164 -7.08 -15.94 13.83
C LYS A 164 -7.18 -16.19 12.32
N ALA A 165 -8.18 -15.61 11.66
CA ALA A 165 -8.20 -15.50 10.20
C ALA A 165 -7.04 -14.62 9.69
N ALA A 166 -6.78 -13.48 10.34
CA ALA A 166 -5.66 -12.60 10.00
C ALA A 166 -4.29 -13.29 10.22
N GLU A 167 -4.11 -14.01 11.33
CA GLU A 167 -2.91 -14.82 11.58
C GLU A 167 -2.74 -15.94 10.52
N TRP A 168 -3.83 -16.58 10.09
CA TRP A 168 -3.82 -17.55 8.99
C TRP A 168 -3.40 -16.88 7.66
N HIS A 169 -3.99 -15.74 7.31
CA HIS A 169 -3.65 -14.96 6.11
C HIS A 169 -2.18 -14.54 6.11
N GLN A 170 -1.67 -14.03 7.24
CA GLN A 170 -0.27 -13.66 7.40
C GLN A 170 0.66 -14.86 7.18
N VAL A 171 0.43 -15.98 7.88
CA VAL A 171 1.31 -17.16 7.77
C VAL A 171 1.23 -17.78 6.38
N ALA A 172 0.06 -17.78 5.72
CA ALA A 172 -0.07 -18.24 4.33
C ALA A 172 0.78 -17.39 3.36
N ALA A 173 0.66 -16.06 3.42
CA ALA A 173 1.42 -15.17 2.54
C ALA A 173 2.93 -15.15 2.87
N GLU A 174 3.33 -15.27 4.13
CA GLU A 174 4.75 -15.40 4.51
C GLU A 174 5.34 -16.73 4.05
N VAL A 175 4.60 -17.85 4.10
CA VAL A 175 5.04 -19.13 3.51
C VAL A 175 5.15 -19.03 1.99
N GLU A 176 4.20 -18.38 1.31
CA GLU A 176 4.31 -18.20 -0.15
C GLU A 176 5.50 -17.31 -0.52
N ALA A 177 5.75 -16.23 0.22
CA ALA A 177 6.92 -15.39 0.02
C ALA A 177 8.23 -16.17 0.22
N TYR A 178 8.31 -17.03 1.24
CA TYR A 178 9.42 -17.96 1.44
C TYR A 178 9.58 -18.92 0.25
N ARG A 179 8.48 -19.54 -0.22
CA ARG A 179 8.50 -20.45 -1.38
C ARG A 179 8.99 -19.76 -2.64
N ASN A 180 8.55 -18.54 -2.91
CA ASN A 180 9.00 -17.74 -4.05
C ASN A 180 10.49 -17.37 -3.93
N ARG A 181 10.94 -16.93 -2.74
CA ARG A 181 12.34 -16.59 -2.45
C ARG A 181 13.31 -17.75 -2.72
N TYR A 182 12.89 -18.98 -2.44
CA TYR A 182 13.70 -20.19 -2.63
C TYR A 182 13.31 -21.00 -3.88
N ASN A 183 12.48 -20.46 -4.77
CA ASN A 183 11.98 -21.14 -5.99
C ASN A 183 11.36 -22.54 -5.74
N ILE A 184 10.71 -22.72 -4.59
CA ILE A 184 10.02 -23.98 -4.23
C ILE A 184 8.84 -24.19 -5.20
N PRO A 185 8.77 -25.33 -5.94
CA PRO A 185 7.78 -25.50 -7.00
C PRO A 185 6.31 -25.38 -6.56
N ALA A 186 5.45 -24.95 -7.47
CA ALA A 186 4.00 -24.89 -7.22
C ALA A 186 3.36 -26.27 -6.97
N HIS A 187 3.96 -27.34 -7.49
CA HIS A 187 3.51 -28.74 -7.29
C HIS A 187 4.04 -29.38 -5.98
N GLU A 188 4.89 -28.70 -5.21
CA GLU A 188 5.37 -29.23 -3.93
C GLU A 188 4.26 -29.15 -2.88
N THR A 189 3.73 -30.29 -2.46
CA THR A 189 2.56 -30.38 -1.58
C THR A 189 2.88 -30.18 -0.09
N ALA A 190 4.15 -30.28 0.30
CA ALA A 190 4.58 -29.90 1.64
C ALA A 190 4.52 -28.37 1.82
N LEU A 191 4.17 -27.89 3.01
CA LEU A 191 4.19 -26.46 3.38
C LEU A 191 5.54 -25.81 3.00
N ILE A 192 6.62 -26.42 3.49
CA ILE A 192 8.02 -26.16 3.16
C ILE A 192 8.74 -27.52 3.06
N PRO A 193 9.57 -27.77 2.02
CA PRO A 193 10.29 -29.04 1.86
C PRO A 193 11.21 -29.37 3.03
N LYS A 194 11.44 -30.67 3.28
CA LYS A 194 12.34 -31.15 4.35
C LYS A 194 13.76 -30.58 4.26
N ALA A 195 14.26 -30.32 3.05
CA ALA A 195 15.58 -29.73 2.83
C ALA A 195 15.74 -28.33 3.47
N HIS A 196 14.65 -27.56 3.59
CA HIS A 196 14.66 -26.21 4.16
C HIS A 196 14.37 -26.20 5.67
N GLN A 197 14.08 -27.33 6.32
CA GLN A 197 13.70 -27.36 7.74
C GLN A 197 14.86 -27.05 8.71
N GLN A 198 16.09 -26.92 8.22
CA GLN A 198 17.25 -26.44 8.98
C GLN A 198 17.35 -24.90 9.01
N ASP A 199 16.60 -24.19 8.16
CA ASP A 199 16.50 -22.73 8.19
C ASP A 199 15.60 -22.30 9.38
N PRO A 200 16.07 -21.42 10.28
CA PRO A 200 15.28 -20.98 11.43
C PRO A 200 13.98 -20.24 11.04
N VAL A 201 13.95 -19.57 9.88
CA VAL A 201 12.75 -18.90 9.37
C VAL A 201 11.70 -19.94 8.94
N ALA A 202 12.14 -20.96 8.18
CA ALA A 202 11.30 -22.07 7.78
C ALA A 202 10.75 -22.84 9.00
N ALA A 203 11.59 -23.12 9.99
CA ALA A 203 11.18 -23.77 11.23
C ALA A 203 10.12 -22.95 11.99
N ALA A 204 10.29 -21.63 12.07
CA ALA A 204 9.32 -20.72 12.69
C ALA A 204 7.99 -20.62 11.91
N LEU A 205 8.02 -20.70 10.57
CA LEU A 205 6.82 -20.78 9.73
C LEU A 205 6.07 -22.10 9.96
N VAL A 206 6.77 -23.24 9.95
CA VAL A 206 6.19 -24.58 10.21
C VAL A 206 5.60 -24.66 11.63
N ALA A 207 6.27 -24.06 12.63
CA ALA A 207 5.76 -24.01 14.00
C ALA A 207 4.46 -23.20 14.11
N ARG A 208 4.39 -22.00 13.49
CA ARG A 208 3.18 -21.17 13.45
C ARG A 208 2.03 -21.87 12.70
N ALA A 209 2.31 -22.47 11.55
CA ALA A 209 1.33 -23.27 10.79
C ALA A 209 0.77 -24.44 11.62
N THR A 210 1.64 -25.15 12.34
CA THR A 210 1.23 -26.25 13.23
C THR A 210 0.38 -25.74 14.41
N ALA A 211 0.64 -24.54 14.94
CA ALA A 211 -0.17 -23.93 15.99
C ALA A 211 -1.55 -23.50 15.46
N LEU A 212 -1.63 -22.90 14.27
CA LEU A 212 -2.88 -22.58 13.58
C LEU A 212 -3.72 -23.83 13.31
N HIS A 213 -3.12 -24.88 12.77
CA HIS A 213 -3.80 -26.15 12.51
C HIS A 213 -4.36 -26.74 13.81
N LYS A 214 -3.57 -26.82 14.88
CA LYS A 214 -4.02 -27.27 16.21
C LYS A 214 -5.15 -26.40 16.77
N HIS A 215 -5.06 -25.08 16.63
CA HIS A 215 -6.13 -24.17 17.03
C HIS A 215 -7.44 -24.41 16.24
N SER A 216 -7.34 -24.64 14.92
CA SER A 216 -8.50 -24.95 14.07
C SER A 216 -9.16 -26.30 14.41
N ALA A 217 -8.39 -27.28 14.90
CA ALA A 217 -8.89 -28.58 15.34
C ALA A 217 -9.45 -28.59 16.78
N LEU A 218 -9.01 -27.66 17.63
CA LEU A 218 -9.44 -27.56 19.03
C LEU A 218 -10.58 -26.55 19.26
N THR A 219 -10.93 -25.72 18.27
CA THR A 219 -12.03 -24.75 18.38
C THR A 219 -13.37 -25.35 17.96
N THR A 220 -14.42 -25.11 18.75
CA THR A 220 -15.80 -25.47 18.40
C THR A 220 -16.43 -24.51 17.38
N ALA A 221 -15.74 -23.43 17.02
CA ALA A 221 -16.23 -22.48 16.02
C ALA A 221 -16.07 -23.08 14.61
N ALA A 222 -17.18 -23.21 13.88
CA ALA A 222 -17.16 -23.65 12.49
C ALA A 222 -16.22 -22.76 11.65
N PRO A 223 -15.35 -23.34 10.77
CA PRO A 223 -14.49 -22.56 9.88
C PRO A 223 -15.27 -21.66 8.92
N GLN A 224 -14.60 -20.67 8.33
CA GLN A 224 -15.23 -19.78 7.35
C GLN A 224 -15.72 -20.56 6.11
N THR A 225 -16.95 -20.24 5.71
CA THR A 225 -17.54 -20.77 4.47
C THR A 225 -16.91 -20.13 3.23
N PRO A 226 -16.92 -20.79 2.05
CA PRO A 226 -16.37 -20.22 0.82
C PRO A 226 -16.96 -18.85 0.44
N GLY A 227 -18.24 -18.59 0.77
CA GLY A 227 -18.87 -17.30 0.54
C GLY A 227 -18.33 -16.18 1.43
N GLN A 228 -18.01 -16.49 2.70
CA GLN A 228 -17.36 -15.54 3.61
C GLN A 228 -15.91 -15.25 3.18
N ILE A 229 -15.18 -16.28 2.74
CA ILE A 229 -13.81 -16.12 2.25
C ILE A 229 -13.79 -15.19 1.03
N ARG A 230 -14.67 -15.42 0.05
CA ARG A 230 -14.85 -14.50 -1.10
C ARG A 230 -15.13 -13.07 -0.68
N GLN A 231 -16.06 -12.87 0.27
CA GLN A 231 -16.33 -11.55 0.80
C GLN A 231 -15.07 -10.91 1.41
N THR A 232 -14.23 -11.67 2.14
CA THR A 232 -12.96 -11.12 2.67
C THR A 232 -11.91 -10.82 1.59
N VAL A 233 -11.91 -11.54 0.45
CA VAL A 233 -11.07 -11.24 -0.72
C VAL A 233 -11.55 -9.95 -1.41
N ASP A 234 -12.85 -9.82 -1.66
CA ASP A 234 -13.47 -8.61 -2.22
C ASP A 234 -13.20 -7.39 -1.33
N GLU A 235 -13.41 -7.52 -0.01
CA GLU A 235 -13.13 -6.46 0.98
C GLU A 235 -11.65 -6.09 1.03
N ALA A 236 -10.73 -7.06 0.94
CA ALA A 236 -9.29 -6.81 0.90
C ALA A 236 -8.87 -6.08 -0.38
N HIS A 237 -9.37 -6.47 -1.55
CA HIS A 237 -9.09 -5.78 -2.82
C HIS A 237 -9.73 -4.38 -2.88
N VAL A 238 -10.90 -4.17 -2.29
CA VAL A 238 -11.49 -2.83 -2.17
C VAL A 238 -10.63 -1.96 -1.24
N ALA A 239 -10.18 -2.51 -0.10
CA ALA A 239 -9.29 -1.79 0.82
C ALA A 239 -7.93 -1.45 0.18
N GLU A 240 -7.34 -2.35 -0.62
CA GLU A 240 -6.14 -2.07 -1.40
C GLU A 240 -6.38 -0.93 -2.40
N ARG A 241 -7.42 -1.04 -3.26
CA ARG A 241 -7.75 -0.02 -4.27
C ARG A 241 -7.99 1.36 -3.66
N VAL A 242 -8.73 1.45 -2.55
CA VAL A 242 -9.00 2.71 -1.83
C VAL A 242 -7.74 3.37 -1.27
N ARG A 243 -6.64 2.62 -1.11
CA ARG A 243 -5.34 3.10 -0.60
C ARG A 243 -4.30 3.32 -1.69
N THR A 244 -4.34 2.55 -2.77
CA THR A 244 -3.36 2.63 -3.87
C THR A 244 -3.78 3.52 -5.02
N THR A 245 -5.09 3.74 -5.23
CA THR A 245 -5.58 4.70 -6.23
C THR A 245 -5.53 6.10 -5.61
N PRO A 246 -4.83 7.07 -6.23
CA PRO A 246 -4.88 8.47 -5.78
C PRO A 246 -6.31 9.00 -5.80
N ALA A 247 -6.65 9.94 -4.92
CA ALA A 247 -7.96 10.57 -4.95
C ALA A 247 -8.17 11.29 -6.29
N PRO A 248 -9.39 11.38 -6.85
CA PRO A 248 -9.63 12.06 -8.14
C PRO A 248 -9.27 13.55 -8.12
N ALA A 249 -9.19 14.17 -6.93
CA ALA A 249 -8.64 15.51 -6.76
C ALA A 249 -7.10 15.57 -6.88
N GLN A 250 -6.39 14.51 -6.48
CA GLN A 250 -4.94 14.37 -6.68
C GLN A 250 -4.65 14.08 -8.15
N GLU A 251 -5.40 13.17 -8.79
CA GLU A 251 -5.30 12.91 -10.25
C GLU A 251 -5.51 14.20 -11.06
N ALA A 252 -6.50 15.01 -10.72
CA ALA A 252 -6.74 16.31 -11.35
C ALA A 252 -5.57 17.31 -11.12
N VAL A 253 -5.00 17.36 -9.91
CA VAL A 253 -3.85 18.22 -9.61
C VAL A 253 -2.57 17.75 -10.32
N GLU A 254 -2.36 16.44 -10.45
CA GLU A 254 -1.24 15.86 -11.19
C GLU A 254 -1.39 16.05 -12.69
N ALA A 255 -2.59 15.85 -13.25
CA ALA A 255 -2.89 16.20 -14.64
C ALA A 255 -2.67 17.69 -14.95
N LEU A 256 -3.04 18.60 -14.02
CA LEU A 256 -2.76 20.03 -14.16
C LEU A 256 -1.27 20.38 -14.03
N ARG A 257 -0.50 19.62 -13.22
CA ARG A 257 0.96 19.75 -13.10
C ARG A 257 1.67 19.25 -14.37
N THR A 258 1.32 18.08 -14.89
CA THR A 258 1.91 17.54 -16.13
C THR A 258 1.54 18.40 -17.33
N THR A 259 0.29 18.87 -17.43
CA THR A 259 -0.12 19.83 -18.47
C THR A 259 0.71 21.11 -18.41
N ARG A 260 0.95 21.67 -17.21
CA ARG A 260 1.78 22.88 -17.04
C ARG A 260 3.25 22.63 -17.40
N ALA A 261 3.80 21.46 -17.05
CA ALA A 261 5.17 21.09 -17.41
C ALA A 261 5.32 20.91 -18.94
N GLN A 262 4.36 20.23 -19.57
CA GLN A 262 4.33 20.01 -21.03
C GLN A 262 4.08 21.31 -21.82
N ALA A 263 3.37 22.27 -21.24
CA ALA A 263 3.15 23.58 -21.87
C ALA A 263 4.43 24.44 -21.96
N ALA A 264 5.50 24.07 -21.24
CA ALA A 264 6.76 24.82 -21.17
C ALA A 264 6.61 26.31 -20.81
N ASP A 265 5.51 26.68 -20.14
CA ASP A 265 5.12 28.06 -19.86
C ASP A 265 6.03 28.66 -18.76
N PRO A 266 6.90 29.64 -19.09
CA PRO A 266 7.86 30.18 -18.15
C PRO A 266 7.13 30.99 -17.08
N LEU A 267 7.03 30.39 -15.88
CA LEU A 267 6.50 30.98 -14.64
C LEU A 267 6.71 32.51 -14.61
N PRO A 268 5.65 33.34 -14.75
CA PRO A 268 5.81 34.76 -15.01
C PRO A 268 6.69 35.42 -13.95
N ALA A 269 7.54 36.37 -14.39
CA ALA A 269 8.49 37.06 -13.53
C ALA A 269 7.80 37.62 -12.27
N PRO A 270 8.48 37.70 -11.11
CA PRO A 270 7.84 38.09 -9.84
C PRO A 270 7.08 39.42 -9.94
N GLN A 271 7.66 40.41 -10.63
CA GLN A 271 7.05 41.71 -10.94
C GLN A 271 5.72 41.58 -11.71
N ALA A 272 5.58 40.61 -12.62
CA ALA A 272 4.34 40.36 -13.35
C ALA A 272 3.28 39.68 -12.47
N ARG A 273 3.68 38.92 -11.44
CA ARG A 273 2.75 38.38 -10.43
C ARG A 273 2.29 39.48 -9.47
N GLU A 274 3.18 40.37 -9.05
CA GLU A 274 2.85 41.54 -8.23
C GLU A 274 1.93 42.51 -9.00
N ALA A 275 2.18 42.72 -10.30
CA ALA A 275 1.28 43.45 -11.20
C ALA A 275 -0.07 42.75 -11.36
N ALA A 276 -0.12 41.42 -11.50
CA ALA A 276 -1.37 40.67 -11.61
C ALA A 276 -2.18 40.67 -10.30
N VAL A 277 -1.51 40.57 -9.14
CA VAL A 277 -2.15 40.63 -7.81
C VAL A 277 -2.66 42.04 -7.51
N THR A 278 -1.90 43.09 -7.84
CA THR A 278 -2.36 44.48 -7.69
C THR A 278 -3.47 44.82 -8.68
N ALA A 279 -3.41 44.32 -9.92
CA ALA A 279 -4.52 44.44 -10.87
C ALA A 279 -5.78 43.73 -10.37
N ALA A 280 -5.68 42.49 -9.87
CA ALA A 280 -6.80 41.75 -9.29
C ALA A 280 -7.37 42.38 -8.01
N ALA A 281 -6.56 43.09 -7.22
CA ALA A 281 -6.99 43.87 -6.06
C ALA A 281 -7.59 45.24 -6.41
N THR A 282 -7.29 45.76 -7.62
CA THR A 282 -7.72 47.09 -8.09
C THR A 282 -8.89 47.03 -9.08
N THR A 283 -9.13 45.86 -9.71
CA THR A 283 -10.35 45.61 -10.47
C THR A 283 -11.54 45.57 -9.51
N PRO A 284 -12.53 46.48 -9.62
CA PRO A 284 -13.79 46.30 -8.90
C PRO A 284 -14.42 45.01 -9.42
N VAL A 285 -14.90 44.16 -8.49
CA VAL A 285 -15.61 42.94 -8.86
C VAL A 285 -16.91 43.34 -9.58
N ALA A 286 -16.88 43.28 -10.91
CA ALA A 286 -18.09 43.31 -11.70
C ALA A 286 -18.94 42.12 -11.24
N GLU A 287 -20.11 42.40 -10.69
CA GLU A 287 -20.97 41.40 -10.07
C GLU A 287 -21.65 40.55 -11.16
N GLU A 288 -20.86 39.67 -11.78
CA GLU A 288 -21.31 38.78 -12.84
C GLU A 288 -22.29 37.77 -12.26
N THR A 289 -23.57 38.17 -12.26
CA THR A 289 -24.65 37.46 -11.59
C THR A 289 -24.64 35.99 -11.98
N ARG A 290 -24.30 35.12 -11.01
CA ARG A 290 -24.47 33.67 -11.14
C ARG A 290 -25.95 33.38 -11.31
N ARG A 291 -26.43 33.39 -12.55
CA ARG A 291 -27.75 32.90 -12.92
C ARG A 291 -27.82 31.45 -12.50
N VAL A 292 -28.54 31.19 -11.41
CA VAL A 292 -28.90 29.84 -10.98
C VAL A 292 -29.87 29.31 -12.03
N LEU A 293 -29.31 28.62 -13.04
CA LEU A 293 -30.10 27.97 -14.08
C LEU A 293 -31.13 27.07 -13.40
N THR A 294 -32.40 27.32 -13.71
CA THR A 294 -33.51 26.54 -13.19
C THR A 294 -33.41 25.10 -13.68
N ARG A 295 -34.09 24.20 -12.97
CA ARG A 295 -34.14 22.78 -13.33
C ARG A 295 -34.63 22.56 -14.77
N GLU A 296 -35.50 23.44 -15.25
CA GLU A 296 -36.11 23.39 -16.59
C GLU A 296 -35.12 23.84 -17.67
N GLU A 297 -34.32 24.89 -17.43
CA GLU A 297 -33.23 25.30 -18.33
C GLU A 297 -32.14 24.21 -18.45
N LEU A 298 -31.80 23.54 -17.35
CA LEU A 298 -30.89 22.39 -17.36
C LEU A 298 -31.43 21.21 -18.19
N ILE A 299 -32.73 20.90 -18.07
CA ILE A 299 -33.38 19.86 -18.88
C ILE A 299 -33.38 20.26 -20.37
N ALA A 300 -33.70 21.52 -20.68
CA ALA A 300 -33.68 22.03 -22.05
C ALA A 300 -32.28 21.95 -22.67
N HIS A 301 -31.23 22.26 -21.91
CA HIS A 301 -29.84 22.19 -22.37
C HIS A 301 -29.40 20.74 -22.68
N VAL A 302 -29.73 19.77 -21.81
CA VAL A 302 -29.44 18.34 -22.03
C VAL A 302 -30.21 17.81 -23.24
N VAL A 303 -31.48 18.18 -23.42
CA VAL A 303 -32.27 17.80 -24.61
C VAL A 303 -31.72 18.42 -25.90
N ALA A 304 -31.17 19.64 -25.84
CA ALA A 304 -30.51 20.28 -26.97
C ALA A 304 -29.21 19.54 -27.35
N GLN A 305 -28.34 19.21 -26.38
CA GLN A 305 -27.15 18.39 -26.62
C GLN A 305 -27.49 17.03 -27.24
N HIS A 306 -28.49 16.33 -26.71
CA HIS A 306 -28.88 15.02 -27.20
C HIS A 306 -29.46 15.06 -28.63
N ARG A 307 -30.13 16.16 -29.02
CA ARG A 307 -30.56 16.40 -30.40
C ARG A 307 -29.39 16.74 -31.34
N ALA A 308 -28.41 17.50 -30.88
CA ALA A 308 -27.22 17.80 -31.68
C ALA A 308 -26.43 16.53 -32.00
N GLN A 309 -26.25 15.63 -31.03
CA GLN A 309 -25.58 14.35 -31.25
C GLN A 309 -26.35 13.42 -32.20
N THR A 310 -27.67 13.30 -32.11
CA THR A 310 -28.44 12.44 -33.04
C THR A 310 -28.58 13.00 -34.45
N GLN A 311 -28.30 14.29 -34.68
CA GLN A 311 -28.25 14.90 -36.01
C GLN A 311 -26.88 14.78 -36.69
N GLN A 312 -25.83 14.37 -35.98
CA GLN A 312 -24.50 14.14 -36.54
C GLN A 312 -24.27 12.70 -37.05
N THR A 313 -25.21 11.78 -36.80
CA THR A 313 -25.09 10.34 -37.10
C THR A 313 -25.95 9.88 -38.28
N THR A 314 -25.97 10.63 -39.38
CA THR A 314 -26.59 10.21 -40.66
C THR A 314 -25.73 10.62 -41.86
N PRO A 315 -24.94 9.70 -42.46
CA PRO A 315 -24.24 9.96 -43.71
C PRO A 315 -25.18 9.80 -44.91
N THR A 316 -25.33 10.87 -45.70
CA THR A 316 -26.02 10.83 -47.00
C THR A 316 -25.05 10.43 -48.11
N THR A 317 -25.41 9.48 -48.97
CA THR A 317 -24.97 9.42 -50.37
C THR A 317 -26.00 8.69 -51.22
N ASP A 318 -26.24 9.26 -52.40
CA ASP A 318 -27.11 8.90 -53.54
C ASP A 318 -26.93 7.47 -54.12
N ALA A 319 -27.67 7.03 -55.15
CA ALA A 319 -29.08 7.20 -55.58
C ALA A 319 -29.27 6.45 -56.93
N ALA A 320 -30.40 5.76 -57.13
CA ALA A 320 -30.95 5.36 -58.44
C ALA A 320 -32.37 4.78 -58.28
N ALA A 321 -33.18 4.77 -59.34
CA ALA A 321 -34.60 4.38 -59.31
C ALA A 321 -34.97 3.39 -60.45
N PRO A 322 -36.22 3.28 -60.94
CA PRO A 322 -37.18 2.28 -60.41
C PRO A 322 -37.78 1.34 -61.48
N HIS A 323 -38.36 0.20 -61.07
CA HIS A 323 -39.32 -0.55 -61.90
C HIS A 323 -40.32 -1.43 -61.12
N GLU A 324 -41.52 -1.51 -61.68
CA GLU A 324 -42.64 -2.45 -61.42
C GLU A 324 -42.92 -3.19 -62.76
N PRO A 325 -43.91 -4.12 -62.94
CA PRO A 325 -44.92 -4.65 -62.01
C PRO A 325 -45.17 -6.19 -62.03
N ALA A 326 -45.99 -6.64 -61.08
CA ALA A 326 -47.00 -7.73 -61.19
C ALA A 326 -46.61 -9.24 -61.28
N PRO A 327 -47.54 -10.19 -60.96
CA PRO A 327 -47.25 -11.59 -60.59
C PRO A 327 -47.91 -12.66 -61.51
N PRO A 328 -47.92 -13.97 -61.14
CA PRO A 328 -49.09 -14.50 -60.41
C PRO A 328 -48.85 -15.61 -59.34
N THR A 329 -49.84 -15.76 -58.45
CA THR A 329 -50.15 -16.87 -57.51
C THR A 329 -50.86 -18.05 -58.24
N PRO A 330 -51.39 -19.16 -57.63
CA PRO A 330 -51.68 -19.48 -56.20
C PRO A 330 -51.11 -20.87 -55.76
N GLU A 331 -51.49 -21.57 -54.67
CA GLU A 331 -52.54 -21.47 -53.61
C GLU A 331 -51.91 -21.94 -52.24
N SER A 332 -52.47 -22.60 -51.19
CA SER A 332 -53.74 -23.23 -50.75
C SER A 332 -53.65 -23.45 -49.21
N GLN A 333 -54.67 -23.51 -48.32
CA GLN A 333 -56.04 -22.96 -48.23
C GLN A 333 -56.53 -23.05 -46.76
N LYS A 334 -57.22 -22.01 -46.25
CA LYS A 334 -58.24 -22.04 -45.15
C LYS A 334 -57.76 -22.40 -43.70
N LYS A 335 -58.49 -22.07 -42.61
CA LYS A 335 -59.88 -21.56 -42.47
C LYS A 335 -60.11 -20.65 -41.23
N GLU A 336 -60.82 -19.53 -41.45
CA GLU A 336 -61.81 -18.81 -40.61
C GLU A 336 -61.57 -18.41 -39.11
N SER A 337 -61.97 -17.16 -38.82
CA SER A 337 -62.13 -16.55 -37.47
C SER A 337 -63.63 -16.31 -37.16
N PRO A 338 -64.02 -15.76 -35.99
CA PRO A 338 -64.25 -14.30 -35.96
C PRO A 338 -64.00 -13.54 -34.62
N VAL A 339 -63.49 -12.32 -34.78
CA VAL A 339 -63.81 -11.04 -34.08
C VAL A 339 -64.32 -11.03 -32.63
N SER A 340 -63.55 -10.39 -31.74
CA SER A 340 -63.92 -9.25 -30.85
C SER A 340 -62.96 -9.23 -29.64
N GLU A 341 -62.40 -8.16 -29.08
CA GLU A 341 -62.17 -6.73 -29.38
C GLU A 341 -61.35 -6.21 -28.16
N ASN A 342 -60.57 -5.13 -28.29
CA ASN A 342 -59.92 -4.37 -27.19
C ASN A 342 -59.07 -5.10 -26.12
N SER A 343 -57.75 -4.86 -26.16
CA SER A 343 -57.04 -4.12 -25.09
C SER A 343 -55.56 -3.95 -25.40
N GLU A 344 -55.06 -2.72 -25.33
CA GLU A 344 -53.63 -2.41 -25.50
C GLU A 344 -52.82 -2.78 -24.23
N GLN A 345 -51.66 -3.43 -24.39
CA GLN A 345 -50.60 -3.41 -23.36
C GLN A 345 -49.20 -3.33 -24.00
N PRO A 346 -48.46 -2.21 -23.83
CA PRO A 346 -47.07 -2.11 -24.24
C PRO A 346 -46.13 -2.84 -23.25
N ARG A 347 -44.95 -3.24 -23.74
CA ARG A 347 -43.88 -3.85 -22.92
C ARG A 347 -43.50 -2.97 -21.73
N LYS A 348 -43.76 -3.42 -20.50
CA LYS A 348 -43.29 -2.75 -19.28
C LYS A 348 -41.77 -2.95 -19.10
N GLN A 349 -41.00 -1.90 -19.34
CA GLN A 349 -39.66 -1.77 -18.76
C GLN A 349 -39.80 -1.51 -17.25
N THR A 350 -39.22 -2.36 -16.41
CA THR A 350 -39.31 -2.21 -14.94
C THR A 350 -38.11 -1.46 -14.36
N SER A 351 -37.94 -0.19 -14.72
CA SER A 351 -37.10 0.74 -13.95
C SER A 351 -37.93 1.33 -12.79
N GLY A 352 -37.88 0.70 -11.62
CA GLY A 352 -38.76 0.99 -10.48
C GLY A 352 -38.08 1.01 -9.10
N PRO A 353 -38.78 1.46 -8.03
CA PRO A 353 -38.14 2.08 -6.85
C PRO A 353 -37.30 1.17 -5.92
N ALA A 354 -37.19 -0.13 -6.19
CA ALA A 354 -36.53 -1.10 -5.30
C ALA A 354 -35.05 -0.81 -5.03
N TRP A 355 -34.35 -0.09 -5.92
CA TRP A 355 -32.94 0.27 -5.75
C TRP A 355 -32.72 1.30 -4.62
N HIS A 356 -33.53 2.37 -4.58
CA HIS A 356 -33.43 3.41 -3.56
C HIS A 356 -33.79 2.89 -2.16
N ALA A 357 -34.75 1.96 -2.06
CA ALA A 357 -35.13 1.33 -0.79
C ALA A 357 -33.95 0.56 -0.15
N LYS A 358 -33.19 -0.21 -0.95
CA LYS A 358 -32.03 -0.97 -0.48
C LYS A 358 -30.90 -0.06 0.01
N HIS A 359 -30.58 1.00 -0.73
CA HIS A 359 -29.58 2.00 -0.31
C HIS A 359 -29.96 2.70 1.00
N ALA A 360 -31.24 3.07 1.16
CA ALA A 360 -31.75 3.67 2.39
C ALA A 360 -31.68 2.72 3.60
N GLU A 361 -31.66 1.41 3.40
CA GLU A 361 -31.47 0.43 4.47
C GLU A 361 -29.98 0.28 4.86
N VAL A 362 -29.08 0.19 3.87
CA VAL A 362 -27.62 0.15 4.11
C VAL A 362 -27.16 1.40 4.89
N ALA A 363 -27.62 2.59 4.49
CA ALA A 363 -27.30 3.84 5.18
C ALA A 363 -27.83 3.89 6.64
N LYS A 364 -28.92 3.18 6.96
CA LYS A 364 -29.40 3.01 8.34
C LYS A 364 -28.51 2.05 9.14
N ARG A 365 -28.06 0.95 8.54
CA ARG A 365 -27.17 -0.04 9.19
C ARG A 365 -25.82 0.59 9.55
N ILE A 366 -25.21 1.37 8.64
CA ILE A 366 -23.96 2.11 8.90
C ILE A 366 -24.12 3.06 10.09
N LYS A 367 -25.17 3.89 10.10
CA LYS A 367 -25.47 4.82 11.22
C LYS A 367 -25.82 4.13 12.55
N VAL A 368 -26.12 2.84 12.55
CA VAL A 368 -26.25 2.05 13.78
C VAL A 368 -24.89 1.55 14.26
N ALA A 369 -24.01 1.09 13.36
CA ALA A 369 -22.64 0.70 13.69
C ALA A 369 -21.84 1.88 14.30
N GLU A 370 -21.83 3.04 13.65
CA GLU A 370 -21.20 4.28 14.16
C GLU A 370 -21.67 4.64 15.58
N ARG A 371 -22.96 4.42 15.87
CA ARG A 371 -23.56 4.70 17.20
C ARG A 371 -23.23 3.64 18.25
N ILE A 372 -22.81 2.45 17.86
CA ILE A 372 -22.32 1.40 18.78
C ILE A 372 -20.85 1.70 19.09
N GLU A 373 -20.04 2.00 18.08
CA GLU A 373 -18.63 2.39 18.23
C GLU A 373 -18.47 3.65 19.08
N GLN A 374 -19.23 4.72 18.81
CA GLN A 374 -19.25 5.92 19.66
C GLN A 374 -19.72 5.67 21.10
N LYS A 375 -20.47 4.59 21.37
CA LYS A 375 -20.83 4.19 22.74
C LYS A 375 -19.69 3.41 23.41
N ALA A 376 -19.01 2.53 22.68
CA ALA A 376 -17.84 1.81 23.16
C ALA A 376 -16.72 2.80 23.57
N ASN A 377 -16.34 3.72 22.69
CA ASN A 377 -15.29 4.70 22.96
C ASN A 377 -15.62 5.56 24.19
N ARG A 378 -16.88 6.03 24.33
CA ARG A 378 -17.35 6.76 25.52
C ARG A 378 -17.37 5.93 26.81
N GLN A 379 -17.45 4.60 26.70
CA GLN A 379 -17.34 3.69 27.84
C GLN A 379 -15.88 3.46 28.23
N GLU A 380 -14.98 3.36 27.25
CA GLU A 380 -13.53 3.28 27.47
C GLU A 380 -12.97 4.59 28.04
N ASP A 381 -13.37 5.75 27.52
CA ASP A 381 -13.03 7.08 28.07
C ASP A 381 -13.43 7.19 29.54
N ARG A 382 -14.64 6.73 29.90
CA ARG A 382 -15.11 6.68 31.29
C ARG A 382 -14.28 5.71 32.13
N ALA A 383 -13.93 4.54 31.60
CA ALA A 383 -13.09 3.56 32.28
C ALA A 383 -11.61 3.99 32.39
N ALA A 384 -11.14 4.90 31.55
CA ALA A 384 -9.83 5.54 31.64
C ALA A 384 -9.86 6.70 32.65
N ALA A 385 -10.94 7.50 32.65
CA ALA A 385 -11.15 8.58 33.62
C ALA A 385 -11.25 8.06 35.06
N THR A 386 -11.98 6.96 35.31
CA THR A 386 -12.04 6.35 36.66
C THR A 386 -10.71 5.77 37.10
N ARG A 387 -9.94 5.14 36.20
CA ARG A 387 -8.57 4.69 36.49
C ARG A 387 -7.66 5.86 36.90
N ARG A 388 -7.63 6.95 36.11
CA ARG A 388 -6.87 8.17 36.45
C ARG A 388 -7.30 8.80 37.78
N ALA A 389 -8.60 8.77 38.11
CA ALA A 389 -9.10 9.26 39.39
C ALA A 389 -8.62 8.41 40.59
N VAL A 390 -8.55 7.08 40.44
CA VAL A 390 -8.01 6.16 41.47
C VAL A 390 -6.50 6.30 41.63
N ASP A 391 -5.76 6.52 40.55
CA ASP A 391 -4.30 6.73 40.63
C ASP A 391 -3.93 8.11 41.21
N ASN A 392 -4.76 9.13 40.99
CA ASN A 392 -4.60 10.43 41.64
C ASN A 392 -4.91 10.38 43.15
N SER A 393 -6.01 9.74 43.56
CA SER A 393 -6.33 9.64 45.01
C SER A 393 -5.31 8.79 45.78
N ARG A 394 -4.66 7.82 45.11
CA ARG A 394 -3.48 7.11 45.63
C ARG A 394 -2.23 7.97 45.80
N ARG A 395 -2.10 9.08 45.06
CA ARG A 395 -0.98 10.04 45.23
C ARG A 395 -1.24 11.02 46.38
N ASP A 396 -2.44 11.59 46.47
CA ASP A 396 -2.77 12.52 47.57
C ASP A 396 -2.84 11.82 48.94
N GLY A 397 -3.26 10.55 48.98
CA GLY A 397 -3.26 9.74 50.21
C GLY A 397 -1.87 9.44 50.82
N GLY A 398 -0.78 9.84 50.15
CA GLY A 398 0.59 9.61 50.60
C GLY A 398 1.27 10.80 51.30
N ARG A 399 0.54 11.88 51.66
CA ARG A 399 1.16 13.11 52.18
C ARG A 399 0.40 13.81 53.32
N SER A 400 0.19 13.11 54.43
CA SER A 400 -0.15 13.74 55.72
C SER A 400 0.47 13.01 56.90
N LEU A 401 1.20 13.78 57.72
CA LEU A 401 1.99 13.40 58.92
C LEU A 401 3.20 12.51 58.62
#